data_AF-A0AAN6FTL2-F1
#
_entry.id   AF-A0AAN6FTL2-F1
#
_cell.length_a   1.000
_cell.length_b   1.000
_cell.length_c   1.000
_cell.angle_alpha   90.00
_cell.angle_beta   90.00
_cell.angle_gamma   90.00
#
_symmetry.space_group_name_H-M   'P 1'
#
loop_
_entity.id
_entity.type
_entity.pdbx_description
1 polymer ?
#
loop_
_entity_poly.entity_id
_entity_poly.type
_entity_poly.pdbx_seq_one_letter_code
_entity_poly.pdbx_strand_id
1 'polypeptide(L)'
;MAGTKRKANSYPWMGEDDARPKAKKFRPEERVVTEVPPARISTLLLQLTQKISSSRPPTYQRAHIPVAALLAATRIAGRGCNAKCKCRGDCDNHLTKLVKELGSGDLIPTPCFRDVIACKGYSIEQLRSTLMGTAEGDMISPPTGDPFECSLYDDYLERWASSWKKMKAEDKPAHVRKLIAYALFEPQEGNDGLPSERSWSWSFCRDTWEEPDCTWHCELCKECRDWREWHCGECKKCIHGVSSSCEGCGGVSGMYNDPQAMERTEALPRGDFEDDFGSEGQGAGEGARENVQNRGDEGERWSDREHRVRKTAVEAWCLDQAHIL
;
A
#
# COMPACT_ATOMS: atom_id res chain seq x y z
N MET A 1 39.87 -44.45 -32.72
CA MET A 1 39.73 -43.99 -31.33
C MET A 1 40.30 -42.57 -31.26
N ALA A 2 39.43 -41.55 -31.31
CA ALA A 2 39.82 -40.15 -31.29
C ALA A 2 39.48 -39.57 -29.90
N GLY A 3 40.50 -39.18 -29.15
CA GLY A 3 40.36 -38.62 -27.80
C GLY A 3 40.24 -37.10 -27.85
N THR A 4 39.09 -36.58 -27.42
CA THR A 4 38.85 -35.14 -27.23
C THR A 4 39.36 -34.70 -25.86
N LYS A 5 40.40 -33.86 -25.86
CA LYS A 5 40.89 -33.17 -24.65
C LYS A 5 39.98 -31.97 -24.33
N ARG A 6 39.33 -32.00 -23.16
CA ARG A 6 38.63 -30.85 -22.58
C ARG A 6 39.65 -29.89 -21.96
N LYS A 7 39.60 -28.61 -22.34
CA LYS A 7 40.34 -27.52 -21.66
C LYS A 7 39.48 -27.01 -20.51
N ALA A 8 40.06 -26.92 -19.32
CA ALA A 8 39.46 -26.28 -18.16
C ALA A 8 39.57 -24.75 -18.31
N ASN A 9 38.44 -24.05 -18.19
CA ASN A 9 38.41 -22.60 -18.04
C ASN A 9 38.70 -22.25 -16.57
N SER A 10 39.81 -21.58 -16.32
CA SER A 10 40.09 -20.86 -15.07
C SER A 10 39.46 -19.47 -15.15
N TYR A 11 38.60 -19.14 -14.19
CA TYR A 11 38.09 -17.78 -14.02
C TYR A 11 39.14 -16.92 -13.31
N PRO A 12 39.44 -15.70 -13.81
CA PRO A 12 40.32 -14.77 -13.13
C PRO A 12 39.58 -14.11 -11.96
N TRP A 13 40.15 -14.25 -10.77
CA TRP A 13 39.79 -13.49 -9.57
C TRP A 13 40.00 -11.99 -9.84
N MET A 14 38.92 -11.20 -9.72
CA MET A 14 39.00 -9.74 -9.71
C MET A 14 39.41 -9.29 -8.31
N GLY A 15 40.51 -8.54 -8.25
CA GLY A 15 41.05 -7.97 -7.02
C GLY A 15 40.14 -6.87 -6.47
N GLU A 16 39.92 -6.93 -5.16
CA GLU A 16 39.32 -5.89 -4.36
C GLU A 16 40.34 -4.75 -4.18
N ASP A 17 40.13 -3.61 -4.82
CA ASP A 17 40.80 -2.35 -4.47
C ASP A 17 39.94 -1.17 -4.98
N ASP A 18 38.82 -0.89 -4.30
CA ASP A 18 38.10 0.38 -4.49
C ASP A 18 37.95 1.12 -3.16
N ALA A 19 38.71 2.20 -3.07
CA ALA A 19 38.78 3.10 -1.94
C ALA A 19 37.44 3.83 -1.70
N ARG A 20 36.79 3.50 -0.58
CA ARG A 20 35.59 4.17 -0.09
C ARG A 20 35.89 5.64 0.28
N PRO A 21 35.18 6.64 -0.29
CA PRO A 21 35.39 8.05 0.05
C PRO A 21 34.89 8.36 1.47
N LYS A 22 35.71 9.08 2.24
CA LYS A 22 35.41 9.49 3.62
C LYS A 22 34.26 10.50 3.64
N ALA A 23 33.19 10.17 4.37
CA ALA A 23 32.05 11.04 4.60
C ALA A 23 32.45 12.33 5.34
N LYS A 24 32.03 13.49 4.82
CA LYS A 24 32.18 14.80 5.47
C LYS A 24 31.21 14.90 6.65
N LYS A 25 31.73 15.21 7.84
CA LYS A 25 30.93 15.51 9.04
C LYS A 25 30.14 16.80 8.84
N PHE A 26 28.82 16.70 8.85
CA PHE A 26 27.92 17.85 8.90
C PHE A 26 27.87 18.40 10.33
N ARG A 27 28.11 19.70 10.52
CA ARG A 27 27.87 20.38 11.80
C ARG A 27 26.44 20.93 11.77
N PRO A 28 25.58 20.62 12.76
CA PRO A 28 24.26 21.24 12.86
C PRO A 28 24.41 22.70 13.33
N GLU A 29 23.80 23.63 12.59
CA GLU A 29 23.63 25.02 13.02
C GLU A 29 22.57 25.08 14.14
N GLU A 30 22.88 25.83 15.20
CA GLU A 30 21.96 26.13 16.29
C GLU A 30 20.75 26.93 15.78
N ARG A 31 19.56 26.33 15.84
CA ARG A 31 18.31 27.09 15.76
C ARG A 31 18.04 27.75 17.12
N VAL A 32 18.08 29.08 17.13
CA VAL A 32 17.56 29.88 18.23
C VAL A 32 16.03 29.74 18.26
N VAL A 33 15.52 29.07 19.29
CA VAL A 33 14.09 29.01 19.61
C VAL A 33 13.75 30.26 20.42
N THR A 34 13.00 31.19 19.83
CA THR A 34 12.41 32.30 20.58
C THR A 34 11.17 31.81 21.31
N GLU A 35 11.27 31.70 22.64
CA GLU A 35 10.14 31.37 23.51
C GLU A 35 9.06 32.46 23.45
N VAL A 36 7.80 32.07 23.22
CA VAL A 36 6.65 32.97 23.28
C VAL A 36 6.19 33.06 24.74
N PRO A 37 6.08 34.28 25.33
CA PRO A 37 5.72 34.42 26.73
C PRO A 37 4.31 33.86 27.04
N PRO A 38 4.17 33.06 28.12
CA PRO A 38 2.91 32.39 28.49
C PRO A 38 1.73 33.33 28.77
N ALA A 39 1.97 34.63 29.00
CA ALA A 39 0.93 35.63 29.24
C ALA A 39 0.02 35.91 28.03
N ARG A 40 0.48 35.65 26.79
CA ARG A 40 -0.35 35.89 25.59
C ARG A 40 -1.35 34.78 25.28
N ILE A 41 -1.09 33.55 25.72
CA ILE A 41 -1.95 32.38 25.45
C ILE A 41 -3.22 32.43 26.31
N SER A 42 -3.11 32.83 27.59
CA SER A 42 -4.27 32.92 28.49
C SER A 42 -5.30 33.96 28.07
N THR A 43 -4.86 35.07 27.48
CA THR A 43 -5.77 36.15 27.07
C THR A 43 -6.59 35.78 25.83
N LEU A 44 -6.01 35.01 24.90
CA LEU A 44 -6.72 34.52 23.71
C LEU A 44 -7.76 33.44 24.05
N LEU A 45 -7.47 32.55 25.01
CA LEU A 45 -8.40 31.52 25.46
C LEU A 45 -9.62 32.11 26.22
N LEU A 46 -9.42 33.18 26.98
CA LEU A 46 -10.51 33.89 27.68
C LEU A 46 -11.44 34.66 26.73
N GLN A 47 -10.90 35.23 25.65
CA GLN A 47 -11.72 35.91 24.64
C GLN A 47 -12.55 34.94 23.78
N LEU A 48 -12.02 33.73 23.53
CA LEU A 48 -12.76 32.67 22.81
C LEU A 48 -13.91 32.09 23.63
N THR A 49 -13.72 31.91 24.93
CA THR A 49 -14.75 31.33 25.82
C THR A 49 -15.91 32.29 26.11
N GLN A 50 -15.67 33.60 26.21
CA GLN A 50 -16.75 34.59 26.35
C GLN A 50 -17.62 34.75 25.10
N LYS A 51 -17.08 34.49 23.89
CA LYS A 51 -17.86 34.53 22.64
C LYS A 51 -18.84 33.37 22.50
N ILE A 52 -18.55 32.23 23.11
CA ILE A 52 -19.39 31.02 23.02
C ILE A 52 -20.58 31.09 24.01
N SER A 53 -20.42 31.79 25.15
CA SER A 53 -21.45 31.84 26.20
C SER A 53 -22.63 32.80 25.90
N SER A 54 -22.59 33.60 24.82
CA SER A 54 -23.60 34.63 24.55
C SER A 54 -24.50 34.36 23.33
N SER A 55 -24.29 33.26 22.59
CA SER A 55 -25.19 32.87 21.49
C SER A 55 -26.31 31.96 21.99
N ARG A 56 -27.53 32.51 22.10
CA ARG A 56 -28.77 31.71 22.20
C ARG A 56 -28.85 30.72 21.03
N PRO A 57 -29.38 29.50 21.22
CA PRO A 57 -29.56 28.55 20.12
C PRO A 57 -30.57 29.11 19.11
N PRO A 58 -30.20 29.27 17.82
CA PRO A 58 -31.19 29.61 16.81
C PRO A 58 -32.10 28.40 16.58
N THR A 59 -33.40 28.67 16.57
CA THR A 59 -34.43 27.77 16.06
C THR A 59 -34.02 27.23 14.68
N TYR A 60 -34.20 25.92 14.52
CA TYR A 60 -33.98 25.06 13.36
C TYR A 60 -34.28 25.72 12.00
N GLN A 61 -33.40 26.60 11.52
CA GLN A 61 -33.35 26.98 10.11
C GLN A 61 -32.46 25.96 9.42
N ARG A 62 -32.98 25.33 8.35
CA ARG A 62 -32.20 24.48 7.43
C ARG A 62 -30.92 25.24 7.08
N ALA A 63 -29.80 24.86 7.69
CA ALA A 63 -28.52 25.39 7.33
C ALA A 63 -28.31 25.06 5.86
N HIS A 64 -28.30 26.08 5.01
CA HIS A 64 -27.80 25.97 3.66
C HIS A 64 -26.33 25.62 3.78
N ILE A 65 -26.03 24.31 3.76
CA ILE A 65 -24.65 23.84 3.61
C ILE A 65 -24.17 24.47 2.30
N PRO A 66 -23.11 25.30 2.32
CA PRO A 66 -22.62 25.95 1.12
C PRO A 66 -22.35 24.87 0.07
N VAL A 67 -22.75 25.12 -1.18
CA VAL A 67 -22.52 24.18 -2.29
C VAL A 67 -21.03 23.82 -2.40
N ALA A 68 -20.13 24.72 -2.01
CA ALA A 68 -18.69 24.48 -1.88
C ALA A 68 -18.33 23.37 -0.86
N ALA A 69 -18.99 23.32 0.30
CA ALA A 69 -18.77 22.27 1.30
C ALA A 69 -19.34 20.90 0.85
N LEU A 70 -20.41 20.91 0.06
CA LEU A 70 -20.97 19.71 -0.59
C LEU A 70 -20.09 19.19 -1.73
N LEU A 71 -19.47 20.09 -2.52
CA LEU A 71 -18.51 19.75 -3.56
C LEU A 71 -17.19 19.21 -2.97
N ALA A 72 -16.74 19.76 -1.83
CA ALA A 72 -15.62 19.23 -1.08
C ALA A 72 -15.88 17.79 -0.61
N ALA A 73 -17.08 17.50 -0.06
CA ALA A 73 -17.42 16.16 0.41
C ALA A 73 -17.40 15.07 -0.70
N THR A 74 -17.75 15.41 -1.94
CA THR A 74 -17.65 14.48 -3.08
C THR A 74 -16.23 14.32 -3.62
N ARG A 75 -15.34 15.31 -3.44
CA ARG A 75 -13.90 15.19 -3.74
C ARG A 75 -13.19 14.28 -2.74
N ILE A 76 -13.62 14.31 -1.47
CA ILE A 76 -12.92 13.66 -0.34
C ILE A 76 -13.07 12.14 -0.28
N ALA A 77 -14.13 11.55 -0.87
CA ALA A 77 -14.39 10.13 -0.67
C ALA A 77 -13.50 9.18 -1.51
N GLY A 78 -12.70 9.69 -2.45
CA GLY A 78 -11.95 8.86 -3.40
C GLY A 78 -12.83 7.87 -4.18
N ARG A 79 -14.14 8.10 -4.21
CA ARG A 79 -15.09 7.30 -4.99
C ARG A 79 -15.28 8.02 -6.32
N GLY A 80 -15.20 7.26 -7.42
CA GLY A 80 -15.45 7.80 -8.76
C GLY A 80 -16.84 8.42 -8.84
N CYS A 81 -17.01 9.38 -9.76
CA CYS A 81 -18.30 9.98 -10.01
C CYS A 81 -19.25 8.95 -10.64
N ASN A 82 -20.27 8.53 -9.89
CA ASN A 82 -21.32 7.60 -10.35
C ASN A 82 -22.63 8.33 -10.63
N ALA A 83 -23.66 7.62 -11.07
CA ALA A 83 -25.00 8.18 -11.32
C ALA A 83 -25.64 8.88 -10.10
N LYS A 84 -25.14 8.61 -8.88
CA LYS A 84 -25.58 9.28 -7.63
C LYS A 84 -24.76 10.53 -7.31
N CYS A 85 -23.69 10.81 -8.06
CA CYS A 85 -22.92 12.03 -7.87
C CYS A 85 -23.76 13.24 -8.26
N LYS A 86 -23.76 14.29 -7.41
CA LYS A 86 -24.45 15.55 -7.67
C LYS A 86 -23.68 16.49 -8.61
N CYS A 87 -22.49 16.08 -9.03
CA CYS A 87 -21.66 16.79 -9.98
C CYS A 87 -22.34 16.78 -11.36
N ARG A 88 -22.78 17.96 -11.83
CA ARG A 88 -23.57 18.13 -13.08
C ARG A 88 -22.70 18.03 -14.35
N GLY A 89 -21.86 17.00 -14.46
CA GLY A 89 -21.02 16.74 -15.64
C GLY A 89 -19.56 17.18 -15.50
N ASP A 90 -19.26 18.26 -14.76
CA ASP A 90 -17.90 18.76 -14.56
C ASP A 90 -17.26 18.23 -13.26
N CYS A 91 -17.22 16.89 -13.13
CA CYS A 91 -16.57 16.26 -11.99
C CYS A 91 -15.04 16.33 -12.13
N ASP A 92 -14.41 17.26 -11.41
CA ASP A 92 -12.95 17.40 -11.33
C ASP A 92 -12.31 16.40 -10.35
N ASN A 93 -12.82 15.16 -10.31
CA ASN A 93 -12.29 14.10 -9.46
C ASN A 93 -11.11 13.42 -10.18
N HIS A 94 -9.93 13.46 -9.58
CA HIS A 94 -8.71 12.85 -10.11
C HIS A 94 -8.87 11.38 -10.47
N LEU A 95 -9.59 10.61 -9.63
CA LEU A 95 -9.86 9.21 -9.91
C LEU A 95 -10.73 9.03 -11.16
N THR A 96 -11.75 9.88 -11.35
CA THR A 96 -12.63 9.77 -12.54
C THR A 96 -11.85 10.08 -13.82
N LYS A 97 -10.95 11.07 -13.78
CA LYS A 97 -10.04 11.35 -14.90
C LYS A 97 -9.12 10.17 -15.19
N LEU A 98 -8.47 9.64 -14.16
CA LEU A 98 -7.57 8.50 -14.31
C LEU A 98 -8.29 7.27 -14.86
N VAL A 99 -9.44 6.89 -14.30
CA VAL A 99 -10.24 5.74 -14.76
C VAL A 99 -10.64 5.89 -16.22
N LYS A 100 -11.02 7.11 -16.65
CA LYS A 100 -11.29 7.42 -18.05
C LYS A 100 -10.05 7.26 -18.95
N GLU A 101 -8.87 7.69 -18.49
CA GLU A 101 -7.61 7.53 -19.23
C GLU A 101 -7.14 6.07 -19.31
N LEU A 102 -7.48 5.24 -18.32
CA LEU A 102 -7.26 3.80 -18.34
C LEU A 102 -8.17 3.06 -19.32
N GLY A 103 -9.29 3.68 -19.71
CA GLY A 103 -10.25 3.11 -20.67
C GLY A 103 -11.21 2.08 -20.07
N SER A 104 -11.41 2.09 -18.75
CA SER A 104 -12.30 1.17 -18.04
C SER A 104 -13.37 1.96 -17.28
N GLY A 105 -14.63 1.52 -17.30
CA GLY A 105 -15.73 2.27 -16.69
C GLY A 105 -15.88 2.06 -15.17
N ASP A 106 -15.58 0.85 -14.70
CA ASP A 106 -16.06 0.37 -13.40
C ASP A 106 -14.94 -0.06 -12.44
N LEU A 107 -13.77 0.58 -12.51
CA LEU A 107 -12.66 0.22 -11.63
C LEU A 107 -12.89 0.71 -10.19
N ILE A 108 -12.79 -0.20 -9.22
CA ILE A 108 -12.87 0.11 -7.79
C ILE A 108 -11.46 0.30 -7.25
N PRO A 109 -11.02 1.49 -6.81
CA PRO A 109 -9.66 1.67 -6.31
C PRO A 109 -9.46 0.95 -4.98
N THR A 110 -8.25 0.42 -4.78
CA THR A 110 -7.84 -0.14 -3.49
C THR A 110 -7.94 0.95 -2.40
N PRO A 111 -8.22 0.58 -1.15
CA PRO A 111 -8.33 1.55 -0.06
C PRO A 111 -7.10 2.47 0.10
N CYS A 112 -5.89 1.92 -0.05
CA CYS A 112 -4.65 2.69 0.01
C CYS A 112 -4.58 3.75 -1.10
N PHE A 113 -4.83 3.34 -2.35
CA PHE A 113 -4.76 4.25 -3.48
C PHE A 113 -5.87 5.31 -3.44
N ARG A 114 -7.06 4.93 -2.97
CA ARG A 114 -8.24 5.79 -2.85
C ARG A 114 -7.95 7.06 -2.05
N ASP A 115 -7.32 6.93 -0.89
CA ASP A 115 -7.02 8.07 -0.03
C ASP A 115 -5.94 8.96 -0.64
N VAL A 116 -4.95 8.36 -1.29
CA VAL A 116 -3.84 9.08 -1.94
C VAL A 116 -4.33 9.86 -3.16
N ILE A 117 -5.12 9.25 -4.04
CA ILE A 117 -5.63 9.92 -5.24
C ILE A 117 -6.65 11.02 -4.95
N ALA A 118 -7.38 10.90 -3.83
CA ALA A 118 -8.28 11.94 -3.36
C ALA A 118 -7.52 13.21 -2.95
N CYS A 119 -6.31 13.06 -2.40
CA CYS A 119 -5.48 14.17 -1.96
C CYS A 119 -4.58 14.70 -3.09
N LYS A 120 -4.03 13.81 -3.92
CA LYS A 120 -3.06 14.12 -4.95
C LYS A 120 -3.47 13.45 -6.25
N GLY A 121 -3.67 14.24 -7.31
CA GLY A 121 -3.79 13.69 -8.65
C GLY A 121 -2.49 13.03 -9.10
N TYR A 122 -2.59 11.93 -9.84
CA TYR A 122 -1.46 11.27 -10.48
C TYR A 122 -1.69 11.18 -11.98
N SER A 123 -0.64 11.43 -12.76
CA SER A 123 -0.63 11.07 -14.17
C SER A 123 -0.32 9.58 -14.36
N ILE A 124 -0.69 9.01 -15.51
CA ILE A 124 -0.31 7.64 -15.89
C ILE A 124 1.21 7.45 -15.80
N GLU A 125 1.99 8.46 -16.21
CA GLU A 125 3.44 8.37 -16.24
C GLU A 125 4.07 8.34 -14.83
N GLN A 126 3.52 9.12 -13.90
CA GLN A 126 3.94 9.08 -12.49
C GLN A 126 3.64 7.70 -11.88
N LEU A 127 2.43 7.18 -12.11
CA LEU A 127 2.07 5.85 -11.61
C LEU A 127 2.97 4.76 -12.22
N ARG A 128 3.24 4.84 -13.53
CA ARG A 128 4.15 3.91 -14.21
C ARG A 128 5.54 3.92 -13.57
N SER A 129 6.13 5.10 -13.43
CA SER A 129 7.46 5.29 -12.84
C SER A 129 7.52 4.70 -11.43
N THR A 130 6.54 5.01 -10.59
CA THR A 130 6.42 4.48 -9.22
C THR A 130 6.28 2.95 -9.21
N LEU A 131 5.31 2.39 -9.94
CA LEU A 131 5.02 0.96 -9.92
C LEU A 131 6.15 0.11 -10.49
N MET A 132 6.86 0.63 -11.50
CA MET A 132 7.96 -0.09 -12.15
C MET A 132 9.32 0.13 -11.48
N GLY A 133 9.45 1.09 -10.57
CA GLY A 133 10.76 1.47 -10.00
C GLY A 133 11.72 2.07 -11.02
N THR A 134 11.21 2.79 -12.03
CA THR A 134 12.01 3.38 -13.12
C THR A 134 11.81 4.89 -13.19
N ALA A 135 12.74 5.63 -13.80
CA ALA A 135 12.61 7.09 -13.92
C ALA A 135 11.43 7.50 -14.81
N GLU A 136 10.80 8.65 -14.54
CA GLU A 136 9.80 9.24 -15.44
C GLU A 136 10.38 9.46 -16.85
N GLY A 137 9.63 9.10 -17.89
CA GLY A 137 10.03 9.10 -19.29
C GLY A 137 10.79 7.84 -19.74
N ASP A 138 11.26 6.99 -18.82
CA ASP A 138 11.97 5.76 -19.16
C ASP A 138 10.99 4.62 -19.50
N MET A 139 10.71 4.48 -20.79
CA MET A 139 9.90 3.40 -21.35
C MET A 139 10.75 2.24 -21.87
N ILE A 140 12.06 2.22 -21.64
CA ILE A 140 12.97 1.21 -22.17
C ILE A 140 13.34 0.22 -21.08
N SER A 141 13.69 0.72 -19.90
CA SER A 141 14.14 -0.12 -18.79
C SER A 141 13.07 -1.13 -18.37
N PRO A 142 13.47 -2.36 -17.98
CA PRO A 142 12.54 -3.32 -17.40
C PRO A 142 12.04 -2.82 -16.04
N PRO A 143 10.86 -3.29 -15.57
CA PRO A 143 10.44 -3.08 -14.20
C PRO A 143 11.45 -3.74 -13.24
N THR A 144 11.59 -3.17 -12.04
CA THR A 144 12.47 -3.67 -10.98
C THR A 144 11.66 -4.08 -9.74
N GLY A 145 12.18 -5.05 -8.99
CA GLY A 145 11.62 -5.47 -7.71
C GLY A 145 11.11 -6.91 -7.72
N ASP A 146 11.05 -7.51 -6.53
CA ASP A 146 10.76 -8.93 -6.31
C ASP A 146 9.50 -9.46 -7.03
N PRO A 147 8.38 -8.72 -7.09
CA PRO A 147 7.16 -9.21 -7.73
C PRO A 147 7.31 -9.45 -9.25
N PHE A 148 8.29 -8.83 -9.89
CA PHE A 148 8.55 -9.01 -11.33
C PHE A 148 9.56 -10.12 -11.63
N GLU A 149 10.23 -10.66 -10.59
CA GLU A 149 11.30 -11.67 -10.72
C GLU A 149 10.93 -13.03 -10.11
N CYS A 150 9.95 -13.07 -9.19
CA CYS A 150 9.63 -14.27 -8.42
C CYS A 150 8.16 -14.70 -8.55
N SER A 151 7.90 -15.90 -9.10
CA SER A 151 6.55 -16.48 -9.32
C SER A 151 6.10 -17.46 -8.24
N LEU A 152 6.56 -17.34 -6.99
CA LEU A 152 6.19 -18.32 -5.95
C LEU A 152 4.66 -18.41 -5.71
N TYR A 153 3.91 -17.35 -5.96
CA TYR A 153 2.46 -17.30 -5.72
C TYR A 153 1.63 -16.96 -6.97
N ASP A 154 2.07 -15.97 -7.77
CA ASP A 154 1.41 -15.53 -9.00
C ASP A 154 2.46 -15.17 -10.04
N ASP A 155 2.34 -15.74 -11.22
CA ASP A 155 3.22 -15.51 -12.36
C ASP A 155 2.74 -14.32 -13.23
N TYR A 156 1.65 -13.63 -12.87
CA TYR A 156 1.11 -12.51 -13.66
C TYR A 156 2.15 -11.41 -13.86
N LEU A 157 2.76 -10.91 -12.79
CA LEU A 157 3.74 -9.82 -12.87
C LEU A 157 5.04 -10.27 -13.55
N GLU A 158 5.47 -11.52 -13.35
CA GLU A 158 6.60 -12.10 -14.08
C GLU A 158 6.31 -12.20 -15.59
N ARG A 159 5.14 -12.70 -15.98
CA ARG A 159 4.68 -12.77 -17.37
C ARG A 159 4.52 -11.37 -17.97
N TRP A 160 4.03 -10.42 -17.18
CA TRP A 160 3.91 -9.01 -17.55
C TRP A 160 5.29 -8.41 -17.84
N ALA A 161 6.27 -8.62 -16.95
CA ALA A 161 7.65 -8.13 -17.14
C ALA A 161 8.36 -8.83 -18.31
N SER A 162 8.12 -10.13 -18.49
CA SER A 162 8.65 -10.91 -19.61
C SER A 162 8.11 -10.46 -20.96
N SER A 163 6.83 -10.09 -21.02
CA SER A 163 6.22 -9.53 -22.23
C SER A 163 6.71 -8.11 -22.50
N TRP A 164 6.91 -7.28 -21.47
CA TRP A 164 7.49 -5.93 -21.61
C TRP A 164 8.83 -5.93 -22.36
N LYS A 165 9.73 -6.88 -22.05
CA LYS A 165 11.05 -7.02 -22.70
C LYS A 165 10.97 -7.33 -24.19
N LYS A 166 9.88 -7.96 -24.65
CA LYS A 166 9.67 -8.39 -26.04
C LYS A 166 8.81 -7.42 -26.84
N MET A 167 8.19 -6.45 -26.16
CA MET A 167 7.18 -5.57 -26.72
C MET A 167 7.79 -4.37 -27.43
N LYS A 168 7.15 -3.93 -28.52
CA LYS A 168 7.55 -2.70 -29.23
C LYS A 168 7.13 -1.46 -28.43
N ALA A 169 7.79 -0.33 -28.69
CA ALA A 169 7.55 0.91 -27.94
C ALA A 169 6.09 1.40 -28.04
N GLU A 170 5.42 1.13 -29.17
CA GLU A 170 4.06 1.60 -29.44
C GLU A 170 3.00 0.87 -28.59
N ASP A 171 3.26 -0.38 -28.22
CA ASP A 171 2.34 -1.22 -27.46
C ASP A 171 2.49 -1.04 -25.93
N LYS A 172 3.66 -0.55 -25.48
CA LYS A 172 3.98 -0.36 -24.06
C LYS A 172 2.95 0.50 -23.30
N PRO A 173 2.41 1.61 -23.82
CA PRO A 173 1.40 2.39 -23.10
C PRO A 173 0.13 1.61 -22.75
N ALA A 174 -0.31 0.70 -23.63
CA ALA A 174 -1.45 -0.17 -23.32
C ALA A 174 -1.09 -1.19 -22.24
N HIS A 175 0.13 -1.71 -22.25
CA HIS A 175 0.64 -2.64 -21.23
C HIS A 175 0.79 -1.99 -19.86
N VAL A 176 1.23 -0.74 -19.81
CA VAL A 176 1.29 0.08 -18.58
C VAL A 176 -0.10 0.27 -17.98
N ARG A 177 -1.13 0.56 -18.79
CA ARG A 177 -2.50 0.69 -18.28
C ARG A 177 -2.99 -0.58 -17.60
N LYS A 178 -2.63 -1.76 -18.12
CA LYS A 178 -2.93 -3.05 -17.47
C LYS A 178 -2.22 -3.19 -16.13
N LEU A 179 -0.94 -2.80 -16.04
CA LEU A 179 -0.20 -2.81 -14.78
C LEU A 179 -0.84 -1.88 -13.75
N ILE A 180 -1.23 -0.67 -14.14
CA ILE A 180 -1.90 0.29 -13.24
C ILE A 180 -3.24 -0.26 -12.76
N ALA A 181 -4.04 -0.85 -13.67
CA ALA A 181 -5.30 -1.50 -13.32
C ALA A 181 -5.08 -2.65 -12.33
N TYR A 182 -4.09 -3.51 -12.59
CA TYR A 182 -3.69 -4.61 -11.71
C TYR A 182 -3.16 -4.12 -10.36
N ALA A 183 -2.37 -3.05 -10.30
CA ALA A 183 -1.73 -2.65 -9.04
C ALA A 183 -2.72 -1.93 -8.09
N LEU A 184 -3.65 -1.17 -8.64
CA LEU A 184 -4.34 -0.09 -7.90
C LEU A 184 -5.86 -0.26 -7.75
N PHE A 185 -6.48 -1.24 -8.41
CA PHE A 185 -7.93 -1.40 -8.42
C PHE A 185 -8.35 -2.81 -8.09
N GLU A 186 -9.41 -3.07 -7.36
CA GLU A 186 -9.87 -4.42 -7.02
C GLU A 186 -10.23 -5.24 -8.28
N PRO A 187 -9.95 -6.56 -8.29
CA PRO A 187 -10.37 -7.43 -9.38
C PRO A 187 -11.90 -7.44 -9.47
N GLN A 188 -12.42 -7.39 -10.70
CA GLN A 188 -13.84 -7.57 -10.96
C GLN A 188 -14.07 -8.82 -11.79
N GLU A 189 -15.07 -9.59 -11.41
CA GLU A 189 -15.52 -10.76 -12.17
C GLU A 189 -15.89 -10.33 -13.60
N GLY A 190 -15.36 -11.04 -14.60
CA GLY A 190 -15.64 -10.76 -16.01
C GLY A 190 -14.80 -9.66 -16.64
N ASN A 191 -13.69 -9.25 -16.04
CA ASN A 191 -12.70 -8.42 -16.73
C ASN A 191 -11.65 -9.30 -17.44
N ASP A 192 -11.81 -9.44 -18.75
CA ASP A 192 -11.20 -10.42 -19.67
C ASP A 192 -9.65 -10.50 -19.70
N GLY A 193 -8.93 -9.76 -18.87
CA GLY A 193 -7.47 -9.67 -18.94
C GLY A 193 -6.74 -9.53 -17.60
N LEU A 194 -7.46 -9.55 -16.48
CA LEU A 194 -6.86 -9.56 -15.16
C LEU A 194 -7.18 -10.90 -14.47
N PRO A 195 -6.23 -11.46 -13.70
CA PRO A 195 -6.52 -12.66 -12.93
C PRO A 195 -7.63 -12.38 -11.91
N SER A 196 -8.46 -13.38 -11.64
CA SER A 196 -9.55 -13.31 -10.67
C SER A 196 -9.04 -13.07 -9.25
N GLU A 197 -7.86 -13.60 -8.96
CA GLU A 197 -7.15 -13.43 -7.70
C GLU A 197 -5.86 -12.65 -7.95
N ARG A 198 -5.55 -11.74 -7.03
CA ARG A 198 -4.35 -10.92 -7.07
C ARG A 198 -3.45 -11.32 -5.93
N SER A 199 -2.19 -11.63 -6.22
CA SER A 199 -1.20 -11.86 -5.17
C SER A 199 -0.40 -10.60 -4.81
N TRP A 200 -0.43 -9.55 -5.63
CA TRP A 200 0.34 -8.33 -5.39
C TRP A 200 -0.46 -7.06 -5.61
N SER A 201 -0.39 -6.12 -4.66
CA SER A 201 -0.93 -4.77 -4.78
C SER A 201 0.11 -3.73 -4.41
N TRP A 202 0.00 -2.51 -4.94
CA TRP A 202 0.92 -1.44 -4.57
C TRP A 202 0.39 -0.66 -3.37
N SER A 203 1.22 -0.50 -2.34
CA SER A 203 0.93 0.27 -1.13
C SER A 203 1.66 1.60 -1.18
N PHE A 204 0.93 2.70 -1.42
CA PHE A 204 1.48 4.05 -1.34
C PHE A 204 1.88 4.47 0.08
N CYS A 205 1.31 3.83 1.10
CA CYS A 205 1.69 4.11 2.49
C CYS A 205 3.11 3.60 2.81
N ARG A 206 3.52 2.51 2.15
CA ARG A 206 4.83 1.86 2.36
C ARG A 206 5.80 2.06 1.21
N ASP A 207 5.32 2.55 0.07
CA ASP A 207 6.07 2.77 -1.16
C ASP A 207 6.69 1.47 -1.70
N THR A 208 5.90 0.40 -1.65
CA THR A 208 6.31 -0.95 -2.09
C THR A 208 5.13 -1.79 -2.54
N TRP A 209 5.44 -2.87 -3.25
CA TRP A 209 4.51 -3.95 -3.53
C TRP A 209 4.28 -4.79 -2.26
N GLU A 210 3.03 -5.13 -2.01
CA GLU A 210 2.58 -5.86 -0.84
C GLU A 210 1.60 -6.96 -1.26
N GLU A 211 1.62 -8.07 -0.54
CA GLU A 211 0.60 -9.10 -0.68
C GLU A 211 -0.73 -8.59 -0.08
N PRO A 212 -1.87 -8.68 -0.82
CA PRO A 212 -3.15 -8.20 -0.34
C PRO A 212 -3.61 -8.82 0.98
N ASP A 213 -3.23 -10.06 1.25
CA ASP A 213 -3.63 -10.77 2.48
C ASP A 213 -2.73 -10.44 3.68
N CYS A 214 -1.55 -9.88 3.43
CA CYS A 214 -0.60 -9.53 4.48
C CYS A 214 -0.75 -8.08 4.97
N THR A 215 -1.52 -7.26 4.27
CA THR A 215 -1.69 -5.84 4.59
C THR A 215 -3.14 -5.40 4.47
N TRP A 216 -3.58 -4.52 5.37
CA TRP A 216 -4.88 -3.88 5.27
C TRP A 216 -4.74 -2.38 5.48
N HIS A 217 -5.56 -1.59 4.81
CA HIS A 217 -5.54 -0.14 4.97
C HIS A 217 -6.54 0.30 6.03
N CYS A 218 -6.07 0.92 7.11
CA CYS A 218 -6.96 1.42 8.14
C CYS A 218 -7.67 2.69 7.67
N GLU A 219 -8.98 2.62 7.39
CA GLU A 219 -9.76 3.76 6.90
C GLU A 219 -9.78 4.96 7.86
N LEU A 220 -9.58 4.71 9.16
CA LEU A 220 -9.57 5.75 10.20
C LEU A 220 -8.19 6.38 10.36
N CYS A 221 -7.12 5.58 10.36
CA CYS A 221 -5.75 6.07 10.47
C CYS A 221 -5.14 6.51 9.14
N LYS A 222 -5.75 6.14 8.02
CA LYS A 222 -5.28 6.42 6.64
C LYS A 222 -3.89 5.85 6.34
N GLU A 223 -3.59 4.67 6.89
CA GLU A 223 -2.29 4.00 6.77
C GLU A 223 -2.46 2.49 6.55
N CYS A 224 -1.60 1.90 5.71
CA CYS A 224 -1.48 0.45 5.56
C CYS A 224 -0.82 -0.18 6.78
N ARG A 225 -1.50 -1.16 7.36
CA ARG A 225 -1.10 -1.92 8.54
C ARG A 225 -0.89 -3.38 8.17
N ASP A 226 -0.11 -4.07 8.99
CA ASP A 226 0.01 -5.53 8.89
C ASP A 226 -1.34 -6.17 9.23
N TRP A 227 -1.67 -7.29 8.57
CA TRP A 227 -2.92 -8.04 8.79
C TRP A 227 -3.14 -8.46 10.25
N ARG A 228 -2.08 -8.53 11.06
CA ARG A 228 -2.17 -8.82 12.50
C ARG A 228 -2.50 -7.59 13.35
N GLU A 229 -2.56 -6.40 12.77
CA GLU A 229 -2.95 -5.18 13.48
C GLU A 229 -4.46 -4.93 13.37
N TRP A 230 -5.02 -4.20 14.33
CA TRP A 230 -6.43 -3.79 14.33
C TRP A 230 -6.59 -2.38 14.89
N HIS A 231 -7.65 -1.66 14.50
CA HIS A 231 -7.89 -0.29 15.00
C HIS A 231 -8.74 -0.29 16.28
N CYS A 232 -8.21 0.29 17.35
CA CYS A 232 -8.96 0.48 18.58
C CYS A 232 -9.91 1.69 18.46
N GLY A 233 -11.22 1.42 18.45
CA GLY A 233 -12.25 2.46 18.32
C GLY A 233 -12.27 3.48 19.47
N GLU A 234 -11.85 3.10 20.68
CA GLU A 234 -11.78 4.00 21.84
C GLU A 234 -10.50 4.84 21.82
N CYS A 235 -9.34 4.19 21.68
CA CYS A 235 -8.05 4.88 21.72
C CYS A 235 -7.65 5.54 20.39
N LYS A 236 -8.43 5.33 19.32
CA LYS A 236 -8.18 5.86 17.96
C LYS A 236 -6.78 5.55 17.43
N LYS A 237 -6.24 4.39 17.77
CA LYS A 237 -4.91 3.92 17.34
C LYS A 237 -4.96 2.47 16.85
N CYS A 238 -4.13 2.15 15.86
CA CYS A 238 -3.89 0.76 15.48
C CYS A 238 -3.01 0.07 16.52
N ILE A 239 -3.36 -1.17 16.86
CA ILE A 239 -2.71 -2.02 17.84
C ILE A 239 -2.19 -3.26 17.12
N HIS A 240 -0.96 -3.66 17.44
CA HIS A 240 -0.38 -4.87 16.90
C HIS A 240 -0.83 -6.10 17.70
N GLY A 241 -1.08 -7.21 16.99
CA GLY A 241 -1.50 -8.48 17.57
C GLY A 241 -3.01 -8.60 17.67
N VAL A 242 -3.58 -9.50 16.88
CA VAL A 242 -5.04 -9.77 16.83
C VAL A 242 -5.57 -10.12 18.22
N SER A 243 -4.78 -10.85 19.02
CA SER A 243 -5.10 -11.31 20.38
C SER A 243 -4.70 -10.34 21.50
N SER A 244 -3.96 -9.28 21.17
CA SER A 244 -3.48 -8.34 22.19
C SER A 244 -4.56 -7.33 22.52
N SER A 245 -4.83 -7.14 23.81
CA SER A 245 -5.70 -6.08 24.29
C SER A 245 -5.05 -4.72 24.10
N CYS A 246 -5.86 -3.70 23.87
CA CYS A 246 -5.40 -2.33 23.78
C CYS A 246 -4.92 -1.86 25.16
N GLU A 247 -3.65 -1.45 25.27
CA GLU A 247 -3.07 -0.97 26.54
C GLU A 247 -3.82 0.19 27.20
N GLY A 248 -4.56 0.98 26.42
CA GLY A 248 -5.27 2.16 26.92
C GLY A 248 -6.64 1.85 27.51
N CYS A 249 -7.49 1.14 26.77
CA CYS A 249 -8.87 0.87 27.16
C CYS A 249 -9.16 -0.60 27.52
N GLY A 250 -8.20 -1.50 27.33
CA GLY A 250 -8.37 -2.94 27.51
C GLY A 250 -9.22 -3.63 26.42
N GLY A 251 -9.71 -2.89 25.42
CA GLY A 251 -10.49 -3.45 24.32
C GLY A 251 -9.70 -4.46 23.49
N VAL A 252 -10.37 -5.43 22.89
CA VAL A 252 -9.77 -6.45 22.00
C VAL A 252 -10.30 -6.29 20.58
N SER A 253 -9.62 -6.90 19.61
CA SER A 253 -10.09 -6.89 18.22
C SER A 253 -11.49 -7.51 18.11
N GLY A 254 -12.34 -6.92 17.27
CA GLY A 254 -13.70 -7.43 17.04
C GLY A 254 -13.71 -8.85 16.46
N MET A 255 -12.61 -9.30 15.85
CA MET A 255 -12.48 -10.64 15.28
C MET A 255 -12.66 -11.76 16.31
N TYR A 256 -12.33 -11.52 17.59
CA TYR A 256 -12.57 -12.49 18.66
C TYR A 256 -14.00 -12.49 19.18
N ASN A 257 -14.75 -11.42 18.95
CA ASN A 257 -16.09 -11.21 19.48
C ASN A 257 -17.19 -11.37 18.42
N ASP A 258 -16.84 -11.78 17.19
CA ASP A 258 -17.82 -12.16 16.18
C ASP A 258 -18.08 -13.68 16.25
N PRO A 259 -19.11 -14.14 17.00
CA PRO A 259 -19.45 -15.55 17.03
C PRO A 259 -19.79 -16.14 15.65
N GLN A 260 -20.17 -15.31 14.66
CA GLN A 260 -20.41 -15.78 13.29
C GLN A 260 -19.12 -16.07 12.51
N ALA A 261 -17.99 -15.47 12.89
CA ALA A 261 -16.70 -15.77 12.26
C ALA A 261 -16.22 -17.18 12.58
N MET A 262 -16.50 -17.68 13.79
CA MET A 262 -16.23 -19.09 14.15
C MET A 262 -17.20 -20.05 13.45
N GLU A 263 -18.49 -19.72 13.37
CA GLU A 263 -19.50 -20.57 12.71
C GLU A 263 -19.25 -20.73 11.19
N ARG A 264 -18.73 -19.69 10.52
CA ARG A 264 -18.33 -19.76 9.09
C ARG A 264 -17.14 -20.70 8.83
N THR A 265 -16.28 -20.89 9.83
CA THR A 265 -15.12 -21.79 9.71
C THR A 265 -15.52 -23.25 9.93
N GLU A 266 -16.56 -23.50 10.73
CA GLU A 266 -17.08 -24.86 11.00
C GLU A 266 -18.11 -25.34 9.97
N ALA A 267 -18.74 -24.43 9.22
CA ALA A 267 -19.72 -24.76 8.18
C ALA A 267 -19.10 -25.21 6.85
N LEU A 268 -17.77 -25.20 6.71
CA LEU A 268 -17.12 -25.92 5.62
C LEU A 268 -17.32 -27.42 5.88
N PRO A 269 -18.00 -28.16 4.98
CA PRO A 269 -18.15 -29.59 5.16
C PRO A 269 -16.76 -30.17 5.34
N ARG A 270 -16.54 -30.87 6.46
CA ARG A 270 -15.41 -31.80 6.58
C ARG A 270 -15.59 -32.78 5.44
N GLY A 271 -15.00 -32.49 4.30
CA GLY A 271 -14.89 -33.45 3.23
C GLY A 271 -14.23 -34.65 3.87
N ASP A 272 -14.92 -35.78 3.87
CA ASP A 272 -14.35 -37.07 4.14
C ASP A 272 -13.27 -37.26 3.07
N PHE A 273 -12.06 -36.79 3.39
CA PHE A 273 -10.87 -37.03 2.61
C PHE A 273 -10.54 -38.50 2.89
N GLU A 274 -11.18 -39.39 2.15
CA GLU A 274 -10.81 -40.79 2.13
C GLU A 274 -9.38 -40.87 1.60
N ASP A 275 -8.44 -40.96 2.54
CA ASP A 275 -7.03 -41.22 2.32
C ASP A 275 -6.87 -42.61 1.66
N ASP A 276 -7.09 -42.70 0.34
CA ASP A 276 -6.71 -43.86 -0.47
C ASP A 276 -5.19 -43.79 -0.76
N PHE A 277 -4.39 -43.86 0.31
CA PHE A 277 -2.95 -44.11 0.20
C PHE A 277 -2.73 -45.61 -0.05
N GLY A 278 -2.96 -45.99 -1.32
CA GLY A 278 -2.52 -47.24 -1.90
C GLY A 278 -1.03 -47.46 -1.62
N SER A 279 -0.77 -48.39 -0.72
CA SER A 279 0.57 -48.81 -0.30
C SER A 279 1.15 -49.81 -1.29
N GLU A 280 1.87 -49.36 -2.31
CA GLU A 280 2.81 -50.22 -3.05
C GLU A 280 4.08 -49.46 -3.42
N GLY A 281 5.21 -49.85 -2.85
CA GLY A 281 6.51 -49.25 -3.15
C GLY A 281 7.63 -49.66 -2.20
N GLN A 282 7.94 -50.96 -2.12
CA GLN A 282 9.23 -51.42 -1.60
C GLN A 282 10.34 -51.01 -2.58
N GLY A 283 11.26 -50.15 -2.14
CA GLY A 283 12.44 -49.77 -2.92
C GLY A 283 13.51 -49.17 -2.03
N ALA A 284 14.49 -50.00 -1.67
CA ALA A 284 15.63 -49.66 -0.83
C ALA A 284 16.52 -48.56 -1.45
N GLY A 285 16.97 -47.64 -0.61
CA GLY A 285 17.95 -46.61 -0.97
C GLY A 285 18.51 -45.91 0.27
N GLU A 286 19.45 -46.57 0.95
CA GLU A 286 20.27 -45.95 2.00
C GLU A 286 21.22 -44.93 1.36
N GLY A 287 21.17 -43.67 1.80
CA GLY A 287 22.08 -42.63 1.31
C GLY A 287 22.05 -41.35 2.13
N ALA A 288 23.09 -41.17 2.94
CA ALA A 288 23.66 -39.91 3.42
C ALA A 288 22.73 -38.88 4.13
N ARG A 289 22.76 -38.92 5.46
CA ARG A 289 22.46 -37.80 6.35
C ARG A 289 23.54 -36.73 6.22
N GLU A 290 23.23 -35.60 5.59
CA GLU A 290 23.99 -34.35 5.75
C GLU A 290 23.29 -33.39 6.70
N ASN A 291 24.13 -32.75 7.51
CA ASN A 291 23.82 -32.02 8.72
C ASN A 291 23.53 -30.55 8.35
N VAL A 292 22.25 -30.18 8.24
CA VAL A 292 21.85 -28.78 7.98
C VAL A 292 21.85 -28.02 9.30
N GLN A 293 22.92 -27.26 9.53
CA GLN A 293 23.02 -26.31 10.62
C GLN A 293 22.10 -25.11 10.37
N ASN A 294 21.26 -24.84 11.37
CA ASN A 294 20.56 -23.59 11.65
C ASN A 294 21.34 -22.36 11.15
N ARG A 295 20.82 -21.70 10.11
CA ARG A 295 21.07 -20.28 9.87
C ARG A 295 19.93 -19.52 10.53
N GLY A 296 20.29 -18.67 11.48
CA GLY A 296 19.35 -17.83 12.20
C GLY A 296 18.62 -16.87 11.26
N ASP A 297 17.32 -16.78 11.46
CA ASP A 297 16.46 -15.69 11.00
C ASP A 297 16.95 -14.37 11.61
N GLU A 298 17.80 -13.67 10.87
CA GLU A 298 17.98 -12.23 11.01
C GLU A 298 17.05 -11.54 10.00
N GLY A 299 15.74 -11.71 10.22
CA GLY A 299 14.73 -10.95 9.49
C GLY A 299 14.91 -9.46 9.76
N GLU A 300 15.12 -8.70 8.68
CA GLU A 300 15.34 -7.26 8.68
C GLU A 300 14.24 -6.54 9.45
N ARG A 301 14.55 -6.16 10.69
CA ARG A 301 13.72 -5.30 11.52
C ARG A 301 13.79 -3.88 10.96
N TRP A 302 12.92 -3.57 10.01
CA TRP A 302 12.66 -2.20 9.58
C TRP A 302 12.28 -1.38 10.82
N SER A 303 13.10 -0.38 11.15
CA SER A 303 12.93 0.34 12.41
C SER A 303 11.69 1.24 12.36
N ASP A 304 10.82 1.17 13.38
CA ASP A 304 9.63 2.03 13.61
C ASP A 304 9.88 3.56 13.50
N ARG A 305 11.15 3.95 13.38
CA ARG A 305 11.61 5.32 13.23
C ARG A 305 11.44 5.84 11.80
N GLU A 306 11.73 5.03 10.78
CA GLU A 306 11.63 5.46 9.37
C GLU A 306 10.17 5.62 8.94
N HIS A 307 9.28 4.78 9.45
CA HIS A 307 7.83 4.87 9.20
C HIS A 307 7.22 6.17 9.77
N ARG A 308 7.68 6.61 10.96
CA ARG A 308 7.17 7.83 11.61
C ARG A 308 7.53 9.13 10.87
N VAL A 309 8.68 9.20 10.20
CA VAL A 309 9.10 10.39 9.45
C VAL A 309 8.26 10.58 8.18
N ARG A 310 7.82 9.47 7.55
CA ARG A 310 7.01 9.51 6.32
C ARG A 310 5.57 9.95 6.59
N LYS A 311 4.97 9.53 7.72
CA LYS A 311 3.64 9.96 8.20
C LYS A 311 3.49 11.49 8.21
N THR A 312 4.46 12.19 8.78
CA THR A 312 4.42 13.66 8.90
C THR A 312 4.45 14.37 7.55
N ALA A 313 5.01 13.78 6.50
CA ALA A 313 5.11 14.43 5.20
C ALA A 313 3.77 14.42 4.45
N VAL A 314 3.03 13.30 4.48
CA VAL A 314 1.72 13.20 3.82
C VAL A 314 0.67 13.99 4.58
N GLU A 315 0.61 13.87 5.91
CA GLU A 315 -0.33 14.63 6.74
C GLU A 315 -0.06 16.15 6.64
N ALA A 316 1.20 16.59 6.71
CA ALA A 316 1.53 18.01 6.58
C ALA A 316 1.18 18.55 5.18
N TRP A 317 1.40 17.75 4.13
CA TRP A 317 1.09 18.17 2.76
C TRP A 317 -0.41 18.26 2.51
N CYS A 318 -1.20 17.28 2.98
CA CYS A 318 -2.66 17.33 2.88
C CYS A 318 -3.26 18.50 3.66
N LEU A 319 -2.70 18.81 4.83
CA LEU A 319 -3.10 19.99 5.60
C LEU A 319 -2.70 21.29 4.89
N ASP A 320 -1.48 21.39 4.33
CA ASP A 320 -1.00 22.59 3.64
C ASP A 320 -1.84 22.92 2.38
N GLN A 321 -2.25 21.91 1.61
CA GLN A 321 -3.16 22.10 0.46
C GLN A 321 -4.57 22.55 0.88
N ALA A 322 -5.03 22.15 2.07
CA ALA A 322 -6.32 22.60 2.61
C ALA A 322 -6.30 24.07 3.07
N HIS A 323 -5.12 24.65 3.30
CA HIS A 323 -4.95 26.06 3.69
C HIS A 323 -4.78 27.02 2.51
N ILE A 324 -4.52 26.50 1.29
CA ILE A 324 -4.31 27.31 0.06
C ILE A 324 -5.63 27.58 -0.70
N LEU A 325 -6.74 26.98 -0.28
CA LEU A 325 -8.09 27.17 -0.85
C LEU A 325 -9.04 27.89 0.11
#